data_AF-A0A318N331-F1
#
_entry.id   AF-A0A318N331-F1
#
_cell.length_a   1.000
_cell.length_b   1.000
_cell.length_c   1.000
_cell.angle_alpha   90.00
_cell.angle_beta   90.00
_cell.angle_gamma   90.00
#
_symmetry.space_group_name_H-M   'P 1'
#
loop_
_entity.id
_entity.type
_entity.pdbx_description
1 polymer ?
#
loop_
_entity_poly.entity_id
_entity_poly.type
_entity_poly.pdbx_seq_one_letter_code
_entity_poly.pdbx_strand_id
1 'polypeptide(L)'
;MSLKKTLLAIAFASGSILLLDGCSSNYQLTPAAQNVHFIDTKPADNCQFLGRVEGRRNTFFSGNKTHSELMKDAAADLLNKAAALGGNTIYQAQDSSMKYVSEIAPLDAVMSGDVYKCPAK
;
A
#
# COMPACT_ATOMS: atom_id res chain seq x y z
N MET A 1 46.37 27.11 24.57
CA MET A 1 47.04 26.24 23.58
C MET A 1 46.49 24.84 23.77
N SER A 2 45.95 24.07 22.82
CA SER A 2 45.64 24.24 21.41
C SER A 2 44.62 23.13 21.08
N LEU A 3 43.35 23.47 20.90
CA LEU A 3 42.22 22.55 20.67
C LEU A 3 42.09 22.12 19.19
N LYS A 4 43.21 21.96 18.48
CA LYS A 4 43.26 21.75 17.03
C LYS A 4 44.37 20.76 16.73
N LYS A 5 44.09 19.79 15.86
CA LYS A 5 44.87 18.57 15.51
C LYS A 5 44.46 17.45 16.46
N THR A 6 43.68 16.44 16.07
CA THR A 6 43.63 15.66 14.82
C THR A 6 42.49 14.66 15.10
N LEU A 7 41.28 14.73 14.54
CA LEU A 7 40.94 14.56 13.12
C LEU A 7 41.98 13.68 12.40
N LEU A 8 42.24 12.48 12.92
CA LEU A 8 42.85 11.34 12.21
C LEU A 8 43.10 10.20 13.22
N ALA A 9 42.03 9.49 13.56
CA ALA A 9 42.14 8.10 14.02
C ALA A 9 40.98 7.32 13.40
N ILE A 10 40.98 7.33 12.06
CA ILE A 10 40.32 6.32 11.24
C ILE A 10 41.11 5.04 11.49
N ALA A 11 40.69 4.28 12.50
CA ALA A 11 41.19 2.93 12.76
C ALA A 11 39.97 2.02 12.92
N PHE A 12 39.50 1.54 11.76
CA PHE A 12 39.17 0.13 11.56
C PHE A 12 38.37 -0.55 12.67
N ALA A 13 37.12 -0.14 12.81
CA ALA A 13 36.08 -1.06 13.22
C ALA A 13 34.84 -0.69 12.42
N SER A 14 34.79 -1.18 11.19
CA SER A 14 33.64 -1.11 10.29
C SER A 14 32.48 -1.94 10.88
N GLY A 15 31.97 -1.51 12.03
CA GLY A 15 30.71 -1.95 12.60
C GLY A 15 29.57 -1.26 11.86
N SER A 16 29.44 -1.56 10.56
CA SER A 16 28.20 -1.30 9.84
C SER A 16 27.17 -2.26 10.43
N ILE A 17 26.48 -1.83 11.49
CA ILE A 17 25.21 -2.42 11.87
C ILE A 17 24.26 -2.06 10.74
N LEU A 18 24.30 -2.87 9.69
CA LEU A 18 23.24 -2.97 8.72
C LEU A 18 22.06 -3.50 9.52
N LEU A 19 21.22 -2.59 9.99
CA LEU A 19 19.85 -2.91 10.36
C LEU A 19 19.23 -3.47 9.08
N LEU A 20 19.28 -4.79 8.92
CA LEU A 20 18.34 -5.52 8.11
C LEU A 20 17.00 -5.33 8.80
N ASP A 21 16.37 -4.18 8.57
CA ASP A 21 14.91 -4.14 8.58
C ASP A 21 14.50 -5.15 7.50
N GLY A 22 14.28 -6.38 7.94
CA GLY A 22 13.56 -7.35 7.14
C GLY A 22 12.24 -6.67 6.82
N CYS A 23 12.10 -6.20 5.58
CA CYS A 23 10.80 -5.88 5.02
C CYS A 23 10.02 -7.19 5.00
N SER A 24 9.49 -7.59 6.16
CA SER A 24 8.40 -8.53 6.20
C SER A 24 7.35 -7.87 5.32
N SER A 25 7.02 -8.50 4.20
CA SER A 25 5.93 -8.09 3.33
C SER A 25 4.59 -8.33 4.04
N ASN A 26 4.48 -7.82 5.26
CA ASN A 26 3.23 -7.63 5.95
C ASN A 26 2.56 -6.48 5.21
N TYR A 27 1.48 -6.82 4.52
CA TYR A 27 0.59 -5.89 3.85
C TYR A 27 -0.17 -5.09 4.92
N GLN A 28 0.57 -4.25 5.65
CA GLN A 28 0.03 -3.38 6.68
C GLN A 28 -0.48 -2.11 6.04
N LEU A 29 -1.59 -1.63 6.60
CA LEU A 29 -2.20 -0.38 6.18
C LEU A 29 -1.25 0.75 6.55
N THR A 30 -0.83 1.54 5.56
CA THR A 30 0.01 2.72 5.82
C THR A 30 -0.78 3.75 6.64
N PRO A 31 -0.11 4.59 7.45
CA PRO A 31 -0.79 5.66 8.17
C PRO A 31 -1.58 6.61 7.25
N ALA A 32 -1.10 6.81 6.02
CA ALA A 32 -1.81 7.58 5.01
C ALA A 32 -3.10 6.88 4.54
N ALA A 33 -3.06 5.56 4.35
CA ALA A 33 -4.22 4.75 3.98
C ALA A 33 -5.31 4.66 5.05
N GLN A 34 -4.98 4.90 6.33
CA GLN A 34 -5.98 4.96 7.41
C GLN A 34 -6.99 6.11 7.23
N ASN A 35 -6.60 7.17 6.50
CA ASN A 35 -7.46 8.31 6.19
C ASN A 35 -8.25 8.12 4.88
N VAL A 36 -8.12 6.95 4.24
CA VAL A 36 -8.84 6.62 3.01
C VAL A 36 -10.04 5.76 3.38
N HIS A 37 -11.22 6.13 2.89
CA HIS A 37 -12.45 5.40 3.17
C HIS A 37 -13.15 4.95 1.89
N PHE A 38 -13.79 3.80 1.96
CA PHE A 38 -14.70 3.31 0.92
C PHE A 38 -16.05 4.00 1.04
N ILE A 39 -16.60 4.43 -0.10
CA ILE A 39 -17.96 4.97 -0.19
C ILE A 39 -18.72 4.23 -1.29
N ASP A 40 -19.97 3.86 -0.97
CA ASP A 40 -20.90 3.24 -1.93
C ASP A 40 -21.76 4.30 -2.63
N THR A 41 -21.83 5.50 -2.06
CA THR A 41 -22.54 6.64 -2.61
C THR A 41 -21.62 7.49 -3.47
N LYS A 42 -22.18 8.15 -4.48
CA LYS A 42 -21.39 9.03 -5.35
C LYS A 42 -20.77 10.16 -4.52
N PRO A 43 -19.44 10.41 -4.62
CA PRO A 43 -18.80 11.53 -3.94
C PRO A 43 -19.40 12.86 -4.39
N ALA A 44 -19.43 13.84 -3.50
CA ALA A 44 -19.94 15.18 -3.81
C ALA A 44 -19.15 15.85 -4.93
N ASP A 45 -19.76 16.78 -5.66
CA ASP A 45 -19.15 17.43 -6.83
C ASP A 45 -17.89 18.26 -6.51
N ASN A 46 -17.63 18.53 -5.24
CA ASN A 46 -16.41 19.16 -4.77
C ASN A 46 -15.22 18.19 -4.61
N CYS A 47 -15.41 16.89 -4.87
CA CYS A 47 -14.35 15.88 -4.83
C CYS A 47 -13.65 15.77 -6.18
N GLN A 48 -12.34 15.93 -6.19
CA GLN A 48 -11.54 15.79 -7.41
C GLN A 48 -11.25 14.32 -7.70
N PHE A 49 -11.57 13.87 -8.92
CA PHE A 49 -11.13 12.56 -9.39
C PHE A 49 -9.62 12.55 -9.63
N LEU A 50 -8.92 11.60 -9.01
CA LEU A 50 -7.47 11.45 -9.15
C LEU A 50 -7.08 10.34 -10.12
N GLY A 51 -7.90 9.29 -10.23
CA GLY A 51 -7.64 8.15 -11.08
C GLY A 51 -8.24 6.87 -10.54
N ARG A 52 -8.18 5.80 -11.32
CA ARG A 52 -8.58 4.45 -10.90
C ARG A 52 -7.34 3.67 -10.44
N VAL A 53 -7.43 3.02 -9.28
CA VAL A 53 -6.37 2.15 -8.76
C VAL A 53 -6.88 0.73 -8.60
N GLU A 54 -5.95 -0.21 -8.62
CA GLU A 54 -6.22 -1.63 -8.44
C GLU A 54 -5.28 -2.20 -7.40
N GLY A 55 -5.85 -2.86 -6.39
CA GLY A 55 -5.14 -3.62 -5.37
C GLY A 55 -5.16 -5.10 -5.72
N ARG A 56 -4.01 -5.79 -5.64
CA ARG A 56 -3.91 -7.22 -6.00
C ARG A 56 -3.14 -8.02 -4.97
N ARG A 57 -3.60 -9.24 -4.68
CA ARG A 57 -2.91 -10.20 -3.82
C ARG A 57 -2.94 -11.58 -4.44
N ASN A 58 -1.73 -12.13 -4.60
CA ASN A 58 -1.57 -13.43 -5.20
C ASN A 58 -1.73 -14.56 -4.18
N THR A 59 -2.43 -15.62 -4.55
CA THR A 59 -2.55 -16.81 -3.68
C THR A 59 -1.29 -17.64 -3.63
N PHE A 60 -0.56 -17.69 -4.74
CA PHE A 60 0.62 -18.52 -4.88
C PHE A 60 1.68 -18.27 -3.79
N PHE A 61 1.83 -17.01 -3.36
CA PHE A 61 2.82 -16.60 -2.36
C PHE A 61 2.22 -16.30 -0.97
N SER A 62 0.93 -16.57 -0.78
CA SER A 62 0.21 -16.19 0.45
C SER A 62 0.02 -17.33 1.45
N GLY A 63 0.55 -18.52 1.15
CA GLY A 63 0.53 -19.67 2.07
C GLY A 63 -0.89 -20.15 2.39
N ASN A 64 -1.16 -20.39 3.67
CA ASN A 64 -2.45 -20.89 4.17
C ASN A 64 -3.54 -19.81 4.33
N LYS A 65 -3.36 -18.61 3.75
CA LYS A 65 -4.36 -17.55 3.85
C LYS A 65 -5.63 -17.94 3.09
N THR A 66 -6.76 -17.71 3.74
CA THR A 66 -8.09 -17.86 3.13
C THR A 66 -8.33 -16.79 2.07
N HIS A 67 -9.24 -17.05 1.13
CA HIS A 67 -9.64 -16.07 0.12
C HIS A 67 -10.13 -14.74 0.74
N SER A 68 -10.83 -14.81 1.87
CA SER A 68 -11.30 -13.63 2.61
C SER A 68 -10.14 -12.78 3.17
N GLU A 69 -9.05 -13.41 3.63
CA GLU A 69 -7.86 -12.69 4.09
C GLU A 69 -7.10 -12.05 2.93
N LEU A 70 -7.06 -12.72 1.77
CA LEU A 70 -6.47 -12.18 0.56
C LEU A 70 -7.24 -10.96 0.04
N MET A 71 -8.57 -10.99 0.12
CA MET A 71 -9.40 -9.84 -0.21
C MET A 71 -9.18 -8.68 0.74
N LYS A 72 -8.99 -8.93 2.05
CA LYS A 72 -8.61 -7.88 3.00
C LYS A 72 -7.25 -7.27 2.68
N ASP A 73 -6.26 -8.11 2.36
CA ASP A 73 -4.94 -7.66 1.96
C ASP A 73 -4.98 -6.88 0.62
N ALA A 74 -5.84 -7.27 -0.33
CA ALA A 74 -6.06 -6.57 -1.59
C ALA A 74 -6.75 -5.22 -1.38
N ALA A 75 -7.71 -5.15 -0.47
CA ALA A 75 -8.32 -3.89 -0.04
C ALA A 75 -7.29 -2.97 0.63
N ALA A 76 -6.39 -3.51 1.46
CA ALA A 76 -5.31 -2.75 2.06
C ALA A 76 -4.31 -2.22 1.02
N ASP A 77 -3.96 -3.04 0.01
CA ASP A 77 -3.16 -2.61 -1.15
C ASP A 77 -3.83 -1.45 -1.90
N LEU A 78 -5.13 -1.57 -2.13
CA LEU A 78 -5.94 -0.57 -2.81
C LEU A 78 -5.95 0.76 -2.03
N LEU A 79 -6.13 0.71 -0.70
CA LEU A 79 -6.07 1.88 0.18
C LEU A 79 -4.69 2.53 0.19
N ASN A 80 -3.63 1.73 0.24
CA ASN A 80 -2.24 2.22 0.15
C ASN A 80 -1.98 2.94 -1.18
N LYS A 81 -2.45 2.39 -2.30
CA LYS A 81 -2.33 3.01 -3.62
C LYS A 81 -3.16 4.29 -3.73
N ALA A 82 -4.38 4.29 -3.21
CA ALA A 82 -5.23 5.48 -3.17
C ALA A 82 -4.58 6.60 -2.34
N ALA A 83 -3.99 6.26 -1.19
CA ALA A 83 -3.25 7.21 -0.37
C ALA A 83 -1.99 7.73 -1.06
N ALA A 84 -1.28 6.88 -1.81
CA ALA A 84 -0.10 7.28 -2.59
C ALA A 84 -0.46 8.28 -3.71
N LEU A 85 -1.67 8.18 -4.28
CA LEU A 85 -2.22 9.20 -5.19
C LEU A 85 -2.63 10.50 -4.49
N GLY A 86 -2.60 10.53 -3.15
CA GLY A 86 -3.08 11.66 -2.35
C GLY A 86 -4.59 11.69 -2.16
N GLY A 87 -5.30 10.63 -2.55
CA GLY A 87 -6.74 10.48 -2.35
C GLY A 87 -7.10 10.16 -0.90
N ASN A 88 -8.36 10.40 -0.55
CA ASN A 88 -8.94 10.08 0.76
C ASN A 88 -10.25 9.30 0.64
N THR A 89 -10.71 9.02 -0.57
CA THR A 89 -12.00 8.38 -0.80
C THR A 89 -11.91 7.45 -1.99
N ILE A 90 -12.43 6.24 -1.85
CA ILE A 90 -12.53 5.25 -2.94
C ILE A 90 -14.00 5.00 -3.21
N TYR A 91 -14.43 5.23 -4.45
CA TYR A 91 -15.78 4.97 -4.93
C TYR A 91 -15.78 3.73 -5.85
N GLN A 92 -16.91 3.02 -5.89
CA GLN A 92 -17.11 1.83 -6.76
C GLN A 92 -16.01 0.78 -6.57
N ALA A 93 -15.62 0.50 -5.32
CA ALA A 93 -14.69 -0.57 -5.02
C ALA A 93 -15.36 -1.91 -5.31
N GLN A 94 -14.92 -2.60 -6.34
CA GLN A 94 -15.48 -3.87 -6.78
C GLN A 94 -14.41 -4.94 -6.90
N ASP A 95 -14.82 -6.19 -6.68
CA ASP A 95 -14.01 -7.36 -6.96
C ASP A 95 -13.84 -7.49 -8.48
N SER A 96 -12.59 -7.35 -8.92
CA SER A 96 -12.17 -7.48 -10.32
C SER A 96 -11.32 -8.74 -10.52
N SER A 97 -11.27 -9.66 -9.55
CA SER A 97 -10.55 -10.94 -9.67
C SER A 97 -10.97 -11.71 -10.92
N MET A 98 -12.26 -11.69 -11.25
CA MET A 98 -12.84 -12.36 -12.42
C MET A 98 -12.28 -11.86 -13.77
N LYS A 99 -11.74 -10.63 -13.84
CA LYS A 99 -11.07 -10.13 -15.06
C LYS A 99 -9.70 -10.74 -15.30
N TYR A 100 -9.05 -11.25 -14.26
CA TYR A 100 -7.67 -11.72 -14.30
C TYR A 100 -7.53 -13.25 -14.23
N VAL A 101 -8.64 -13.99 -14.34
CA VAL A 101 -8.70 -15.46 -14.23
C VAL A 101 -8.01 -16.18 -15.41
N SER A 102 -7.49 -15.46 -16.40
CA SER A 102 -7.31 -16.03 -17.73
C SER A 102 -6.01 -16.76 -18.05
N GLU A 103 -4.92 -16.77 -17.24
CA GLU A 103 -3.69 -17.38 -17.77
C GLU A 103 -3.01 -18.51 -16.97
N ILE A 104 -2.58 -18.41 -15.70
CA ILE A 104 -1.75 -19.52 -15.11
C ILE A 104 -2.03 -19.89 -13.63
N ALA A 105 -2.87 -19.17 -12.89
CA ALA A 105 -3.29 -19.63 -11.56
C ALA A 105 -4.63 -19.02 -11.13
N PRO A 106 -5.61 -19.82 -10.69
CA PRO A 106 -6.82 -19.29 -10.09
C PRO A 106 -6.48 -18.76 -8.70
N LEU A 107 -7.30 -17.82 -8.21
CA LEU A 107 -7.41 -17.34 -6.83
C LEU A 107 -6.71 -16.01 -6.48
N ASP A 108 -6.13 -15.27 -7.44
CA ASP A 108 -5.64 -13.91 -7.15
C ASP A 108 -6.81 -13.00 -6.72
N ALA A 109 -6.69 -12.41 -5.53
CA ALA A 109 -7.66 -11.46 -5.01
C ALA A 109 -7.37 -10.08 -5.58
N VAL A 110 -8.28 -9.54 -6.39
CA VAL A 110 -8.11 -8.26 -7.06
C VAL A 110 -9.30 -7.37 -6.79
N MET A 111 -9.04 -6.15 -6.32
CA MET A 111 -10.06 -5.12 -6.12
C MET A 111 -9.67 -3.87 -6.91
N SER A 112 -10.64 -3.23 -7.54
CA SER A 112 -10.44 -1.97 -8.26
C SER A 112 -11.42 -0.92 -7.77
N GLY A 113 -10.99 0.34 -7.71
CA GLY A 113 -11.86 1.45 -7.31
C GLY A 113 -11.38 2.79 -7.83
N ASP A 114 -12.30 3.74 -7.90
CA ASP A 114 -12.05 5.12 -8.30
C ASP A 114 -11.62 5.96 -7.11
N VAL A 115 -10.46 6.60 -7.24
CA VAL A 115 -9.87 7.41 -6.17
C VAL A 115 -10.26 8.86 -6.35
N TYR A 116 -10.78 9.43 -5.27
CA TYR A 116 -11.15 10.83 -5.16
C TYR A 116 -10.39 11.52 -4.03
N LYS A 117 -10.14 12.81 -4.24
CA LYS A 117 -9.71 13.75 -3.22
C LYS A 117 -10.86 14.67 -2.87
N CYS A 118 -11.50 14.39 -1.76
CA CYS A 118 -12.52 15.24 -1.16
C CYS A 118 -11.88 16.19 -0.14
N PRO A 119 -12.28 17.47 -0.09
CA PRO A 119 -11.85 18.36 0.98
C PRO A 119 -12.33 17.83 2.34
N ALA A 120 -11.51 18.03 3.38
CA ALA A 120 -11.95 17.75 4.75
C ALA A 120 -13.17 18.62 5.05
N LYS A 121 -14.25 17.99 5.53
CA LYS A 121 -15.47 18.70 5.92
C LYS A 121 -15.24 19.50 7.19
#